data_AF-C2ESZ4-F1
#
_entry.id   AF-C2ESZ4-F1
#
_cell.length_a   1.000
_cell.length_b   1.000
_cell.length_c   1.000
_cell.angle_alpha   90.00
_cell.angle_beta   90.00
_cell.angle_gamma   90.00
#
_symmetry.space_group_name_H-M   'P 1'
#
loop_
_entity.id
_entity.type
_entity.pdbx_description
1 polymer ?
#
loop_
_entity_poly.entity_id
_entity_poly.type
_entity_poly.pdbx_seq_one_letter_code
_entity_poly.pdbx_strand_id
1 'polypeptide(L)' 'EVTLQPLRRYPLDAAILFSDILTVPDAMGLGLYFEAGEGPRFTSPVTCKADVDKLPIPDPEDELGYVMNAVRTIRRELKG' A
#
# COMPACT_ATOMS: atom_id res chain seq x y z
N GLU A 1 -5.14 10.37 -8.29
CA GLU A 1 -5.96 11.59 -8.16
C GLU A 1 -6.72 11.77 -6.83
N VAL A 2 -7.09 10.70 -6.11
CA VAL A 2 -7.84 10.81 -4.83
C VAL A 2 -7.12 11.64 -3.77
N THR A 3 -5.79 11.46 -3.63
CA THR A 3 -4.95 12.21 -2.67
C THR A 3 -5.07 13.74 -2.79
N LEU A 4 -5.33 14.28 -3.98
CA LEU A 4 -5.37 15.72 -4.21
C LEU A 4 -6.75 16.33 -3.97
N GLN A 5 -7.80 15.52 -3.83
CA GLN A 5 -9.16 16.03 -3.63
C GLN A 5 -9.31 16.87 -2.35
N PRO A 6 -8.76 16.49 -1.18
CA PRO A 6 -8.86 17.28 0.04
C PRO A 6 -8.11 18.62 -0.06
N LEU A 7 -6.91 18.62 -0.67
CA LEU A 7 -6.09 19.81 -0.86
C LEU A 7 -6.76 20.87 -1.75
N ARG A 8 -7.60 20.45 -2.70
CA ARG A 8 -8.38 21.38 -3.53
C ARG A 8 -9.55 22.03 -2.78
N ARG A 9 -9.98 21.44 -1.67
CA ARG A 9 -11.16 21.88 -0.91
C ARG A 9 -10.81 22.60 0.38
N TYR A 10 -9.64 22.33 0.95
CA TYR A 10 -9.18 22.87 2.22
C TYR A 10 -7.69 23.29 2.13
N PRO A 11 -7.29 24.39 2.79
CA PRO A 11 -5.89 24.83 2.83
C PRO A 11 -5.10 23.98 3.83
N LEU A 12 -4.77 22.74 3.46
CA LEU A 12 -3.98 21.81 4.28
C LEU A 12 -2.49 21.93 3.96
N ASP A 13 -1.63 21.76 4.96
CA ASP A 13 -0.18 21.93 4.85
C ASP A 13 0.58 20.68 4.36
N ALA A 14 -0.12 19.54 4.21
CA ALA A 14 0.50 18.29 3.81
C ALA A 14 -0.47 17.39 3.02
N ALA A 15 0.10 16.53 2.17
CA ALA A 15 -0.59 15.46 1.47
C ALA A 15 -0.16 14.11 2.04
N ILE A 16 -1.10 13.19 2.22
CA ILE A 16 -0.80 11.80 2.56
C ILE A 16 -1.10 10.90 1.36
N LEU A 17 -0.16 10.00 1.05
CA LEU A 17 -0.34 9.02 -0.02
C LEU A 17 -1.61 8.21 0.25
N PHE A 18 -2.48 8.11 -0.75
CA PHE A 18 -3.62 7.19 -0.70
C PHE A 18 -3.13 5.80 -1.10
N SER A 19 -2.73 5.01 -0.12
CA SER A 19 -2.30 3.62 -0.23
C SER A 19 -2.72 2.87 1.03
N ASP A 20 -2.60 1.54 1.01
CA ASP A 20 -2.91 0.68 2.15
C ASP A 20 -1.61 0.15 2.78
N ILE A 21 -1.59 0.03 4.11
CA ILE A 21 -0.47 -0.57 4.84
C ILE A 21 -0.31 -2.07 4.51
N LEU A 22 -1.36 -2.71 4.03
CA LEU A 22 -1.39 -4.14 3.71
C LEU A 22 -0.76 -4.49 2.36
N THR A 23 -0.25 -3.50 1.63
CA THR A 23 0.49 -3.67 0.37
C THR A 23 1.78 -4.49 0.54
N VAL A 24 2.48 -4.36 1.67
CA VAL A 24 3.69 -5.14 1.97
C VAL A 24 3.38 -6.62 2.21
N PRO A 25 2.44 -6.99 3.11
CA PRO A 25 1.96 -8.37 3.26
C PRO A 25 1.44 -9.00 1.95
N ASP A 26 0.81 -8.21 1.09
CA ASP A 26 0.33 -8.70 -0.20
C ASP A 26 1.50 -9.02 -1.15
N ALA A 27 2.51 -8.15 -1.22
CA ALA A 27 3.75 -8.41 -1.96
C ALA A 27 4.52 -9.62 -1.40
N MET A 28 4.44 -9.86 -0.08
CA MET A 28 4.97 -11.08 0.56
C MET A 28 4.21 -12.36 0.19
N GLY A 29 3.14 -12.28 -0.60
CA GLY A 29 2.39 -13.44 -1.09
C GLY A 29 1.39 -14.02 -0.09
N LEU A 30 0.98 -13.27 0.93
CA LEU A 30 -0.04 -13.74 1.89
C LEU A 30 -1.46 -13.79 1.31
N GLY A 31 -1.65 -13.24 0.11
CA GLY A 31 -2.91 -13.21 -0.64
C GLY A 31 -3.95 -12.38 0.09
N LEU A 32 -3.81 -11.05 0.01
CA LEU A 32 -4.75 -10.10 0.59
C LEU A 32 -6.07 -10.13 -0.21
N TYR A 33 -7.19 -10.21 0.49
CA TYR A 33 -8.51 -10.05 -0.10
C TYR A 33 -9.43 -9.25 0.81
N PHE A 34 -10.47 -8.67 0.22
CA PHE A 34 -11.47 -7.88 0.95
C PHE A 34 -12.80 -8.61 0.97
N GLU A 35 -13.30 -8.86 2.17
CA GLU A 35 -14.63 -9.42 2.38
C GLU A 35 -15.61 -8.30 2.72
N ALA A 36 -16.75 -8.29 2.01
CA ALA A 36 -17.70 -7.19 2.08
C ALA A 36 -18.28 -7.06 3.50
N GLY A 37 -17.98 -5.94 4.16
CA GLY A 37 -18.44 -5.67 5.53
C GLY A 37 -17.54 -6.21 6.64
N GLU A 38 -16.52 -7.02 6.32
CA GLU A 38 -15.58 -7.56 7.32
C GLU A 38 -14.18 -6.94 7.24
N GLY A 39 -13.84 -6.30 6.11
CA GLY A 39 -12.54 -5.68 5.90
C GLY A 39 -11.52 -6.65 5.29
N PRO A 40 -10.22 -6.34 5.41
CA PRO A 40 -9.16 -7.11 4.78
C PRO A 40 -8.86 -8.43 5.51
N ARG A 41 -8.59 -9.48 4.75
CA ARG A 41 -8.25 -10.83 5.21
C ARG A 41 -7.07 -11.39 4.39
N PHE A 42 -6.38 -12.39 4.94
CA PHE A 42 -5.29 -13.09 4.25
C PHE A 42 -5.65 -14.55 4.03
N THR A 43 -5.37 -15.06 2.84
CA THR A 43 -5.55 -16.49 2.53
C THR A 43 -4.54 -17.38 3.26
N SER A 44 -3.33 -16.87 3.49
CA SER A 44 -2.23 -17.61 4.11
C SER A 44 -1.69 -16.87 5.33
N PRO A 45 -2.37 -16.89 6.49
CA PRO A 45 -1.90 -16.21 7.69
C PRO A 45 -0.63 -16.88 8.25
N VAL A 46 0.30 -16.06 8.73
CA VAL A 46 1.51 -16.52 9.43
C VAL A 46 1.13 -16.96 10.84
N THR A 47 1.31 -18.24 11.17
CA THR A 47 0.91 -18.81 12.47
C THR A 47 2.06 -19.44 13.24
N CYS A 48 3.16 -19.77 12.55
CA CYS A 48 4.33 -20.38 13.16
C CYS A 48 5.64 -19.80 12.61
N LYS A 49 6.75 -20.11 13.28
CA LYS A 49 8.08 -19.68 12.85
C LYS A 49 8.44 -20.14 11.43
N ALA A 50 8.04 -21.35 11.05
CA ALA A 50 8.31 -21.88 9.72
C ALA A 50 7.57 -21.10 8.61
N ASP A 51 6.48 -20.41 8.93
CA ASP A 51 5.79 -19.52 7.97
C ASP A 51 6.59 -18.22 7.79
N VAL A 52 7.16 -17.68 8.87
CA VAL A 52 8.03 -16.49 8.83
C VAL A 52 9.26 -16.76 7.96
N ASP A 53 9.88 -17.93 8.12
CA ASP A 53 11.09 -18.31 7.37
C ASP A 53 10.83 -18.47 5.86
N LYS A 54 9.57 -18.62 5.44
CA LYS A 54 9.16 -18.74 4.02
C LYS A 54 8.78 -17.40 3.39
N LEU A 55 8.67 -16.31 4.17
CA LEU A 55 8.27 -15.02 3.64
C LEU A 55 9.34 -14.49 2.69
N PRO A 56 9.01 -14.22 1.41
CA PRO A 56 9.93 -13.53 0.53
C PRO A 56 10.12 -12.10 1.03
N ILE A 57 11.31 -11.54 0.80
CA ILE A 57 11.56 -10.11 0.96
C ILE A 57 11.23 -9.47 -0.38
N PRO A 58 10.12 -8.72 -0.49
CA PRO A 58 9.70 -8.14 -1.76
C PRO A 58 10.70 -7.08 -2.23
N ASP A 59 11.03 -7.06 -3.52
CA ASP A 59 11.77 -5.93 -4.11
C ASP A 59 10.81 -4.73 -4.23
N PRO A 60 11.04 -3.61 -3.53
CA PRO A 60 10.12 -2.48 -3.55
C PRO A 60 9.95 -1.83 -4.93
N GLU A 61 10.95 -1.92 -5.81
CA GLU A 61 10.91 -1.26 -7.12
C GLU A 61 10.10 -2.08 -8.12
N ASP A 62 10.16 -3.42 -8.03
CA ASP A 62 9.43 -4.34 -8.89
C ASP A 62 8.03 -4.66 -8.33
N GLU A 63 7.94 -5.14 -7.09
CA GLU A 63 6.68 -5.67 -6.52
C GLU A 63 5.79 -4.57 -5.92
N LEU A 64 6.37 -3.45 -5.49
CA LEU A 64 5.64 -2.26 -5.02
C LEU A 64 5.74 -1.08 -6.00
N GLY A 65 6.12 -1.34 -7.26
CA GLY A 65 6.33 -0.30 -8.28
C GLY A 65 5.11 0.60 -8.50
N TYR A 66 3.89 0.10 -8.32
CA TYR A 66 2.67 0.92 -8.41
C TYR A 66 2.58 1.96 -7.28
N VAL A 67 3.02 1.61 -6.05
CA VAL A 67 3.09 2.54 -4.91
C VAL A 67 4.15 3.61 -5.19
N MET A 68 5.31 3.20 -5.68
CA MET A 68 6.41 4.12 -6.03
C MET A 68 6.01 5.09 -7.15
N ASN A 69 5.28 4.60 -8.16
CA ASN A 69 4.73 5.42 -9.22
C ASN A 69 3.68 6.42 -8.71
N ALA A 70 2.84 6.02 -7.76
CA ALA A 70 1.88 6.93 -7.12
C ALA A 70 2.59 8.05 -6.34
N VAL A 71 3.64 7.72 -5.56
CA VAL A 71 4.46 8.71 -4.85
C VAL A 71 5.09 9.70 -5.83
N ARG A 72 5.75 9.21 -6.89
CA ARG A 72 6.38 10.07 -7.92
C ARG A 72 5.37 11.00 -8.58
N THR A 73 4.18 10.49 -8.90
CA THR A 73 3.10 11.28 -9.51
C THR A 73 2.62 12.37 -8.56
N ILE A 74 2.30 12.02 -7.31
CA ILE A 74 1.82 12.99 -6.30
C ILE A 74 2.86 14.08 -6.05
N ARG A 75 4.13 13.70 -5.89
CA ARG A 75 5.22 14.66 -5.70
C ARG A 75 5.29 15.67 -6.85
N ARG A 76 5.22 15.20 -8.10
CA ARG A 76 5.21 16.06 -9.29
C ARG A 76 4.02 17.04 -9.28
N GLU A 77 2.82 16.56 -8.96
CA GLU A 77 1.61 17.40 -8.92
C GLU A 77 1.65 18.45 -7.79
N LEU A 78 2.35 18.15 -6.69
CA LEU A 78 2.56 19.08 -5.58
C LEU A 78 3.69 20.10 -5.84
N LYS A 79 4.35 20.05 -7.01
CA LYS A 79 5.48 20.91 -7.38
C LYS A 79 6.65 20.86 -6.36
N GLY A 80 6.95 19.67 -5.83
CA GLY A 80 8.09 19.41 -4.92
C GLY A 80 9.11 18.43 -5.48
#